data_AF-A0A2S8BKH7-F1
#
_entry.id   AF-A0A2S8BKH7-F1
#
_cell.length_a   1.000
_cell.length_b   1.000
_cell.length_c   1.000
_cell.angle_alpha   90.00
_cell.angle_beta   90.00
_cell.angle_gamma   90.00
#
_symmetry.space_group_name_H-M   'P 1'
#
loop_
_entity.id
_entity.type
_entity.pdbx_description
1 polymer ?
#
loop_
_entity_poly.entity_id
_entity_poly.type
_entity_poly.pdbx_seq_one_letter_code
_entity_poly.pdbx_strand_id
1 'polypeptide(L)'
;MARTQQQRREATVARLLDASIATIAEIGYARASAKVITARAGVSDGALFRHFDTMGDFMAATAHEVSRRQLDLFTKRVAEIPADRSRWKRR
;
A
#
# COMPACT_ATOMS: atom_id res chain seq x y z
N MET A 1 21.37 6.88 16.50
CA MET A 1 20.16 6.76 17.32
C MET A 1 19.45 5.47 16.95
N ALA A 2 19.16 4.58 17.91
CA ALA A 2 18.46 3.32 17.63
C ALA A 2 17.00 3.59 17.22
N ARG A 3 16.48 2.84 16.25
CA ARG A 3 15.07 2.96 15.83
C ARG A 3 14.14 2.72 17.02
N THR A 4 13.12 3.56 17.18
CA THR A 4 12.12 3.39 18.22
C THR A 4 11.27 2.14 17.96
N GLN A 5 10.58 1.65 19.00
CA GLN A 5 9.65 0.54 18.84
C GLN A 5 8.55 0.86 17.81
N GLN A 6 8.08 2.11 17.78
CA GLN A 6 7.11 2.61 16.81
C GLN A 6 7.62 2.51 15.37
N GLN A 7 8.82 3.00 15.10
CA GLN A 7 9.43 2.95 13.76
C GLN A 7 9.62 1.50 13.27
N ARG A 8 9.92 0.55 14.16
CA ARG A 8 10.01 -0.87 13.81
C ARG A 8 8.65 -1.47 13.46
N ARG A 9 7.59 -1.09 14.19
CA ARG A 9 6.21 -1.52 13.88
C ARG A 9 5.80 -0.99 12.51
N GLU A 10 5.99 0.30 12.24
CA GLU A 10 5.65 0.93 10.96
C GLU A 10 6.41 0.28 9.79
N ALA A 11 7.71 0.05 9.94
CA ALA A 11 8.51 -0.62 8.92
C ALA A 11 8.04 -2.06 8.64
N THR A 12 7.56 -2.77 9.66
CA THR A 12 7.01 -4.13 9.50
C THR A 12 5.68 -4.10 8.73
N VAL A 13 4.79 -3.18 9.10
CA VAL A 13 3.53 -2.97 8.39
C VAL A 13 3.77 -2.61 6.93
N ALA A 14 4.66 -1.66 6.64
CA ALA A 14 4.98 -1.28 5.27
C ALA A 14 5.45 -2.48 4.43
N ARG A 15 6.36 -3.31 4.97
CA ARG A 15 6.84 -4.54 4.31
C ARG A 15 5.72 -5.54 4.04
N LEU A 16 4.81 -5.72 4.98
CA LEU A 16 3.65 -6.61 4.82
C LEU A 16 2.72 -6.11 3.70
N LEU A 17 2.43 -4.81 3.67
CA LEU A 17 1.60 -4.20 2.64
C LEU A 17 2.24 -4.31 1.25
N ASP A 18 3.54 -4.02 1.14
CA ASP A 18 4.29 -4.17 -0.12
C ASP A 18 4.26 -5.62 -0.63
N ALA A 19 4.52 -6.59 0.26
CA ALA A 19 4.47 -8.00 -0.08
C ALA A 19 3.06 -8.45 -0.51
N SER A 20 2.02 -7.93 0.15
CA SER A 20 0.62 -8.21 -0.20
C SER A 20 0.30 -7.71 -1.60
N ILE A 21 0.62 -6.45 -1.90
CA ILE A 21 0.39 -5.84 -3.21
C ILE A 21 1.11 -6.65 -4.30
N ALA A 22 2.38 -6.97 -4.11
CA ALA A 22 3.15 -7.78 -5.07
C ALA A 22 2.55 -9.18 -5.27
N THR A 23 2.10 -9.82 -4.18
CA THR A 23 1.47 -11.15 -4.25
C THR A 23 0.16 -11.12 -5.01
N ILE A 24 -0.71 -10.15 -4.72
CA ILE A 24 -1.97 -9.99 -5.44
C ILE A 24 -1.71 -9.68 -6.92
N ALA A 25 -0.71 -8.85 -7.23
CA ALA A 25 -0.36 -8.51 -8.61
C ALA A 25 0.14 -9.73 -9.42
N GLU A 26 0.91 -10.62 -8.79
CA GLU A 26 1.49 -11.77 -9.47
C GLU A 26 0.55 -12.98 -9.55
N ILE A 27 -0.10 -13.33 -8.45
CA ILE A 27 -0.90 -14.56 -8.35
C ILE A 27 -2.39 -14.31 -8.15
N GLY A 28 -2.84 -13.05 -8.09
CA GLY A 28 -4.24 -12.70 -7.90
C GLY A 28 -4.72 -12.82 -6.44
N TYR A 29 -5.80 -12.11 -6.12
CA TYR A 29 -6.37 -12.03 -4.77
C TYR A 29 -6.75 -13.39 -4.18
N ALA A 30 -7.42 -14.25 -4.97
CA ALA A 30 -7.92 -15.54 -4.49
C ALA A 30 -6.81 -16.51 -3.99
N ARG A 31 -5.57 -16.35 -4.47
CA ARG A 31 -4.43 -17.17 -4.06
C ARG A 31 -3.51 -16.48 -3.05
N ALA A 32 -3.77 -15.21 -2.74
CA ALA A 32 -2.98 -14.42 -1.80
C ALA A 32 -3.37 -14.76 -0.34
N SER A 33 -2.71 -15.75 0.23
CA SER A 33 -2.92 -16.16 1.63
C SER A 33 -1.91 -15.49 2.58
N ALA A 34 -2.25 -15.42 3.87
CA ALA A 34 -1.35 -14.90 4.91
C ALA A 34 0.05 -15.52 4.81
N LYS A 35 0.12 -16.85 4.71
CA LYS A 35 1.37 -17.61 4.60
C LYS A 35 2.23 -17.22 3.39
N VAL A 36 1.62 -17.01 2.23
CA VAL A 36 2.36 -16.62 1.01
C VAL A 36 2.92 -15.21 1.17
N ILE A 37 2.10 -14.29 1.72
CA ILE A 37 2.46 -12.89 1.88
C ILE A 37 3.53 -12.69 2.96
N THR A 38 3.41 -13.35 4.10
CA THR A 38 4.38 -13.27 5.21
C THR A 38 5.72 -13.86 4.82
N ALA A 39 5.73 -14.98 4.10
CA ALA A 39 6.93 -15.58 3.52
C ALA A 39 7.64 -14.58 2.59
N ARG A 40 6.90 -13.92 1.70
CA ARG A 40 7.45 -12.85 0.83
C ARG A 40 7.93 -11.64 1.63
N ALA A 41 7.18 -11.24 2.65
CA ALA A 41 7.53 -10.10 3.50
C ALA A 41 8.74 -10.41 4.40
N GLY A 42 9.15 -11.67 4.54
CA GLY A 42 10.24 -12.09 5.43
C GLY A 42 9.89 -11.89 6.91
N VAL A 43 8.63 -12.12 7.28
CA VAL A 43 8.13 -12.03 8.67
C VAL A 43 7.30 -13.27 8.98
N SER A 44 7.04 -13.54 10.27
CA SER A 44 6.19 -14.67 10.67
C SER A 44 4.71 -14.34 10.54
N ASP A 45 3.87 -15.37 10.40
CA ASP A 45 2.41 -15.24 10.38
C ASP A 45 1.89 -14.58 11.68
N GLY A 46 2.45 -14.97 12.82
CA GLY A 46 2.14 -14.34 14.10
C GLY A 46 2.57 -12.87 14.18
N ALA A 47 3.51 -12.40 13.34
CA ALA A 47 3.81 -10.98 13.23
C ALA A 47 2.70 -10.22 12.52
N LEU A 48 2.13 -10.78 11.45
CA LEU A 48 0.98 -10.19 10.76
C LEU A 48 -0.21 -10.06 11.71
N PHE A 49 -0.55 -11.11 12.44
CA PHE A 49 -1.69 -11.10 13.37
C PHE A 49 -1.47 -10.29 14.66
N ARG A 50 -0.24 -9.81 14.91
CA ARG A 50 0.02 -8.79 15.95
C ARG A 50 -0.29 -7.36 15.49
N HIS A 51 -0.47 -7.16 14.18
CA HIS A 51 -0.76 -5.87 13.56
C HIS A 51 -2.20 -5.78 13.03
N PHE A 52 -2.77 -6.91 12.64
CA PHE A 52 -4.11 -7.00 12.06
C PHE A 52 -4.87 -8.15 12.72
N ASP A 53 -6.06 -7.89 13.24
CA ASP A 53 -6.84 -8.90 13.96
C ASP A 53 -7.33 -10.01 13.03
N THR A 54 -7.65 -9.65 11.78
CA THR A 54 -8.08 -10.61 10.77
C THR A 54 -7.34 -10.41 9.44
N MET A 55 -7.40 -11.45 8.59
CA MET A 55 -6.96 -11.33 7.20
C MET A 55 -7.77 -10.26 6.45
N GLY A 56 -9.06 -10.08 6.79
CA GLY A 56 -9.91 -9.04 6.21
C GLY A 56 -9.37 -7.64 6.50
N ASP A 57 -8.98 -7.36 7.75
CA ASP A 57 -8.41 -6.07 8.15
C ASP A 57 -7.09 -5.79 7.43
N PHE A 58 -6.26 -6.82 7.28
CA PHE A 58 -5.02 -6.72 6.52
C PHE A 58 -5.26 -6.43 5.03
N MET A 59 -6.24 -7.10 4.41
CA MET A 59 -6.58 -6.85 3.01
C MET A 59 -7.21 -5.47 2.80
N ALA A 60 -8.03 -4.99 3.75
CA ALA A 60 -8.56 -3.63 3.74
C ALA A 60 -7.43 -2.59 3.84
N ALA A 61 -6.47 -2.79 4.75
CA ALA A 61 -5.29 -1.93 4.86
C ALA A 61 -4.43 -1.96 3.58
N THR A 62 -4.30 -3.12 2.93
CA THR A 62 -3.65 -3.25 1.63
C THR A 62 -4.38 -2.43 0.55
N ALA A 63 -5.71 -2.52 0.48
CA ALA A 63 -6.50 -1.75 -0.48
C ALA A 63 -6.38 -0.23 -0.23
N HIS A 64 -6.38 0.21 1.02
CA HIS A 64 -6.15 1.60 1.39
C HIS A 64 -4.77 2.10 0.95
N GLU A 65 -3.71 1.30 1.15
CA GLU A 65 -2.36 1.68 0.73
C GLU A 65 -2.23 1.77 -0.79
N VAL A 66 -2.84 0.86 -1.54
CA VAL A 66 -2.92 0.97 -3.01
C VAL A 66 -3.63 2.26 -3.40
N SER A 67 -4.77 2.56 -2.78
CA SER A 67 -5.56 3.75 -3.06
C SER A 67 -4.77 5.03 -2.79
N ARG A 68 -4.05 5.08 -1.65
CA ARG A 68 -3.15 6.18 -1.29
C ARG A 68 -2.08 6.40 -2.35
N ARG A 69 -1.38 5.34 -2.77
CA ARG A 69 -0.34 5.41 -3.82
C ARG A 69 -0.91 5.90 -5.15
N GLN A 70 -2.10 5.44 -5.53
CA GLN A 70 -2.76 5.87 -6.76
C GLN A 70 -3.15 7.35 -6.72
N LEU A 71 -3.69 7.83 -5.59
CA LEU A 71 -4.02 9.25 -5.39
C LEU A 71 -2.77 10.13 -5.41
N ASP A 72 -1.67 9.70 -4.81
CA ASP A 72 -0.39 10.42 -4.84
C ASP A 72 0.14 10.54 -6.27
N LEU A 73 0.07 9.45 -7.06
CA LEU A 73 0.47 9.45 -8.47
C LEU A 73 -0.44 10.33 -9.31
N PHE A 74 -1.75 10.26 -9.09
CA PHE A 74 -2.73 11.07 -9.80
C PHE A 74 -2.51 12.57 -9.53
N THR A 75 -2.35 12.95 -8.26
CA THR A 75 -2.11 14.35 -7.85
C THR A 75 -0.86 14.92 -8.50
N LYS A 76 0.24 14.15 -8.55
CA LYS A 76 1.47 14.55 -9.25
C LYS A 76 1.23 14.79 -10.74
N ARG A 77 0.54 13.87 -11.42
CA ARG A 77 0.22 14.01 -12.85
C ARG A 77 -0.69 15.20 -13.13
N VAL A 78 -1.67 15.47 -12.27
CA VAL A 78 -2.57 16.63 -12.43
C VAL A 78 -1.81 17.94 -12.27
N ALA A 79 -0.84 18.01 -11.35
CA ALA A 79 0.00 19.19 -11.17
C ALA A 79 0.86 19.51 -12.41
N GLU A 80 1.13 18.51 -13.26
CA GLU A 80 1.88 18.67 -14.52
C GLU A 80 1.00 19.09 -15.70
N ILE A 81 -0.34 19.08 -15.57
CA ILE A 81 -1.25 19.50 -16.64
C ILE A 81 -1.16 21.03 -16.79
N PRO A 82 -0.73 21.56 -17.95
CA PRO A 82 -0.71 23.00 -18.18
C PRO A 82 -2.14 23.54 -18.11
N ALA A 83 -2.36 24.56 -17.29
CA ALA A 83 -3.62 25.28 -17.26
C ALA A 83 -3.79 26.08 -18.56
N ASP A 84 -4.36 25.48 -19.62
CA ASP A 84 -4.87 26.22 -20.78
C ASP A 84 -6.05 27.10 -20.32
N ARG A 85 -5.73 28.31 -19.87
CA ARG A 85 -6.68 29.41 -19.64
C ARG A 85 -6.91 30.29 -20.87
N SER A 86 -6.37 29.94 -22.04
CA SER A 86 -6.25 30.86 -23.16
C SER A 86 -7.41 30.79 -24.18
N ARG A 87 -8.43 29.95 -23.98
CA ARG A 87 -9.58 29.88 -24.89
C ARG A 87 -10.80 30.71 -24.48
N TRP A 88 -10.88 31.24 -23.26
CA TRP A 88 -12.09 31.90 -22.76
C TRP A 88 -12.19 33.42 -23.04
N LYS A 89 -11.13 34.10 -23.51
CA LYS A 89 -11.15 35.56 -23.77
C LYS A 89 -11.33 35.96 -25.24
N ARG A 90 -12.30 35.38 -25.96
CA ARG A 90 -12.78 35.93 -27.23
C ARG A 90 -14.27 35.67 -27.41
N ARG A 91 -15.11 36.50 -26.79
CA ARG A 91 -16.43 36.89 -27.30
C ARG A 91 -17.01 38.03 -26.48
#